data_AF-A0A2S0LIV8-F1
#
_entry.id   AF-A0A2S0LIV8-F1
#
_cell.length_a   1.000
_cell.length_b   1.000
_cell.length_c   1.000
_cell.angle_alpha   90.00
_cell.angle_beta   90.00
_cell.angle_gamma   90.00
#
_symmetry.space_group_name_H-M   'P 1'
#
loop_
_entity.id
_entity.type
_entity.pdbx_description
1 polymer ?
#
loop_
_entity_poly.entity_id
_entity_poly.type
_entity_poly.pdbx_seq_one_letter_code
_entity_poly.pdbx_strand_id
1 'polypeptide(L)' 'MIKNELQYNAIMKRIDELLQVVNDDTHENDPDYIELMILTDLVEAYEEIHYPIGNIRKTAFIPKSEKVEESYDNLTI' A
#
# COMPACT_ATOMS: atom_id res chain seq x y z
N MET A 1 13.94 4.69 -11.27
CA MET A 1 13.31 3.57 -10.53
C MET A 1 14.32 2.85 -9.68
N ILE A 2 13.92 2.54 -8.44
CA ILE A 2 14.65 1.71 -7.48
C ILE A 2 14.74 0.28 -8.02
N LYS A 3 15.91 -0.35 -7.94
CA LYS A 3 16.15 -1.68 -8.55
C LYS A 3 16.24 -2.82 -7.55
N ASN A 4 16.53 -2.51 -6.29
CA ASN A 4 16.77 -3.51 -5.26
C ASN A 4 16.62 -2.90 -3.87
N GLU A 5 16.59 -3.79 -2.89
CA GLU A 5 16.42 -3.48 -1.47
C GLU A 5 17.53 -2.59 -0.90
N LEU A 6 18.76 -2.66 -1.43
CA LEU A 6 19.85 -1.78 -0.98
C LEU A 6 19.57 -0.32 -1.35
N GLN A 7 19.11 -0.08 -2.58
CA GLN A 7 18.74 1.27 -3.04
C GLN A 7 17.52 1.79 -2.29
N TYR A 8 16.52 0.92 -2.07
CA TYR A 8 15.34 1.24 -1.26
C TYR A 8 15.73 1.73 0.13
N ASN A 9 16.52 0.94 0.87
CA ASN A 9 16.95 1.29 2.22
C ASN A 9 17.81 2.56 2.28
N ALA A 10 18.67 2.80 1.29
CA ALA A 10 19.44 4.03 1.21
C ALA A 10 18.54 5.26 1.01
N ILE A 11 17.51 5.15 0.16
CA ILE A 11 16.54 6.22 -0.09
C ILE A 11 15.66 6.45 1.14
N MET A 12 15.16 5.39 1.79
CA MET A 12 14.38 5.51 3.04
C MET A 12 15.17 6.27 4.11
N LYS A 13 16.46 5.98 4.26
CA LYS A 13 17.32 6.73 5.20
C LYS A 13 17.43 8.21 4.83
N ARG A 14 17.55 8.55 3.54
CA ARG A 14 17.61 9.95 3.09
C ARG A 14 16.28 10.67 3.35
N ILE A 15 15.15 10.00 3.14
CA ILE A 15 13.82 10.51 3.50
C ILE A 15 13.75 10.81 5.00
N ASP A 16 14.20 9.88 5.85
CA ASP A 16 14.23 10.10 7.32
C ASP A 16 15.06 11.32 7.72
N GLU A 17 16.18 11.56 7.04
CA GLU A 17 17.02 12.75 7.25
C GLU A 17 16.31 14.04 6.79
N LEU A 18 15.63 14.01 5.64
CA LEU A 18 14.88 15.16 5.10
C LEU A 18 13.68 15.52 5.98
N LEU A 19 12.98 14.53 6.55
CA LEU A 19 11.87 14.75 7.47
C LEU A 19 12.28 15.45 8.79
N GLN A 20 13.58 15.55 9.10
CA GLN A 20 14.05 16.35 10.24
C GLN A 20 14.13 17.85 9.93
N VAL A 21 14.20 18.23 8.66
CA VAL A 21 14.43 19.62 8.22
C VAL A 21 13.27 20.19 7.42
N VAL A 22 12.53 19.35 6.69
CA VAL A 22 11.34 19.73 5.93
C VAL A 22 10.09 19.66 6.82
N ASN A 23 9.28 20.70 6.77
CA ASN A 23 8.01 20.83 7.49
C ASN A 23 6.99 21.63 6.68
N ASP A 24 5.79 21.83 7.23
CA ASP A 24 4.66 22.51 6.56
C ASP A 24 4.95 23.98 6.14
N ASP A 25 5.92 24.64 6.77
CA ASP A 25 6.33 26.01 6.45
C ASP A 25 7.46 26.06 5.39
N THR A 26 8.00 24.91 4.99
CA THR A 26 9.07 24.80 4.01
C THR A 26 8.54 25.14 2.62
N HIS A 27 9.19 26.08 1.93
CA HIS A 27 8.72 26.52 0.62
C HIS A 27 8.84 25.38 -0.41
N GLU A 28 7.85 25.24 -1.30
CA GLU A 28 7.86 24.26 -2.41
C GLU A 28 9.06 24.34 -3.38
N ASN A 29 9.80 25.45 -3.38
CA ASN A 29 11.00 25.66 -4.20
C ASN A 29 12.29 25.34 -3.44
N ASP A 30 12.17 24.98 -2.16
CA ASP A 30 13.30 24.55 -1.35
C ASP A 30 13.86 23.23 -1.91
N PRO A 31 15.19 23.13 -2.11
CA PRO A 31 15.79 21.91 -2.65
C PRO A 31 15.52 20.67 -1.79
N ASP A 32 15.45 20.78 -0.47
CA ASP A 32 15.20 19.65 0.42
C ASP A 32 13.74 19.17 0.29
N TYR A 33 12.79 20.09 0.10
CA TYR A 33 11.39 19.76 -0.17
C TYR A 33 11.23 19.05 -1.53
N ILE A 34 11.86 19.59 -2.58
CA ILE A 34 11.85 19.00 -3.92
C ILE A 34 12.47 17.60 -3.90
N GLU A 35 13.61 17.43 -3.20
CA GLU A 35 14.25 16.13 -3.06
C GLU A 35 13.33 15.14 -2.34
N LEU A 36 12.71 15.53 -1.23
CA LEU A 36 11.78 14.68 -0.47
C LEU A 36 10.62 14.20 -1.34
N MET A 37 10.03 15.08 -2.14
CA MET A 37 8.96 14.74 -3.07
C MET A 37 9.42 13.68 -4.09
N ILE A 38 10.55 13.92 -4.76
CA ILE A 38 11.10 13.01 -5.78
C ILE A 38 11.41 11.63 -5.17
N LEU A 39 12.02 11.60 -3.99
CA LEU A 39 12.39 10.34 -3.33
C LEU A 39 11.16 9.56 -2.88
N THR A 40 10.12 10.24 -2.40
CA THR A 40 8.85 9.62 -2.00
C THR A 40 8.16 8.97 -3.20
N ASP A 41 8.09 9.66 -4.34
CA ASP A 41 7.53 9.08 -5.59
C ASP A 41 8.28 7.81 -6.03
N LEU A 42 9.61 7.80 -5.86
CA LEU A 42 10.44 6.64 -6.21
C LEU A 42 10.19 5.45 -5.28
N VAL A 43 9.96 5.71 -3.99
CA VAL A 43 9.63 4.70 -2.98
C VAL A 43 8.26 4.13 -3.24
N GLU A 44 7.24 4.97 -3.46
CA GLU A 44 5.87 4.54 -3.74
C GLU A 44 5.83 3.56 -4.93
N ALA A 45 6.45 3.94 -6.06
CA ALA A 45 6.51 3.08 -7.24
C ALA A 45 7.23 1.74 -7.01
N TYR A 46 8.18 1.69 -6.06
CA TYR A 46 8.85 0.45 -5.68
C TYR A 46 7.95 -0.42 -4.78
N GLU A 47 7.31 0.18 -3.79
CA GLU A 47 6.43 -0.49 -2.83
C GLU A 47 5.19 -1.07 -3.51
N GLU A 48 4.59 -0.41 -4.49
CA GLU A 48 3.46 -0.94 -5.26
C GLU A 48 3.75 -2.33 -5.85
N ILE A 49 5.00 -2.56 -6.27
CA ILE A 49 5.45 -3.80 -6.91
C ILE A 49 5.93 -4.83 -5.88
N HIS A 50 6.66 -4.38 -4.85
CA HIS A 50 7.40 -5.27 -3.94
C HIS A 50 6.69 -5.51 -2.60
N TYR A 51 5.88 -4.54 -2.16
CA TYR A 51 5.13 -4.54 -0.91
C TYR A 51 3.65 -4.22 -1.16
N PRO A 52 2.96 -4.94 -2.09
CA PRO A 52 1.59 -4.61 -2.44
C PRO A 52 0.68 -4.75 -1.20
N ILE A 53 -0.04 -3.68 -0.85
CA ILE A 53 -1.02 -3.72 0.24
C ILE A 53 -2.09 -4.74 -0.14
N GLY A 54 -2.08 -5.87 0.56
CA GLY A 54 -2.98 -6.99 0.31
C GLY A 54 -4.44 -6.58 0.46
N ASN A 55 -5.22 -6.82 -0.59
CA ASN A 55 -6.67 -6.72 -0.63
C ASN A 55 -7.33 -7.31 0.64
N ILE A 56 -7.72 -6.44 1.58
CA ILE A 56 -8.63 -6.74 2.69
C ILE A 56 -10.07 -7.10 2.24
N ARG A 57 -10.25 -7.61 1.00
CA ARG A 57 -11.56 -7.82 0.36
C ARG A 57 -11.83 -9.19 -0.24
N LYS A 58 -10.94 -10.18 -0.18
CA LYS A 58 -11.28 -11.55 -0.66
C LYS A 58 -11.16 -12.67 0.37
N THR A 59 -10.54 -12.45 1.53
CA THR A 59 -10.34 -13.50 2.55
C THR A 59 -11.18 -13.29 3.82
N ALA A 60 -11.92 -12.18 3.94
CA ALA A 60 -12.71 -11.84 5.13
C ALA A 60 -14.23 -11.77 4.91
N PHE A 61 -14.76 -12.36 3.82
CA PHE A 61 -16.19 -12.66 3.72
C PHE A 61 -16.40 -14.11 3.30
N ILE A 62 -16.36 -15.00 4.30
CA ILE A 62 -17.12 -16.25 4.26
C ILE A 62 -18.42 -15.93 5.02
N PRO A 63 -19.60 -15.80 4.36
CA PRO A 63 -20.85 -15.75 5.10
C PRO A 63 -21.07 -17.13 5.73
N LYS A 64 -20.70 -17.27 7.00
CA LYS A 64 -21.05 -18.42 7.82
C LYS A 64 -22.49 -18.25 8.29
N SER A 65 -23.45 -18.59 7.43
CA SER A 65 -24.78 -19.18 7.74
C SER A 65 -25.81 -18.82 6.67
N GLU A 66 -26.07 -19.75 5.76
CA GLU A 66 -27.44 -19.94 5.30
C GLU A 66 -27.73 -21.43 5.39
N LYS A 67 -28.31 -21.83 6.53
CA LYS A 67 -29.03 -23.09 6.58
C LYS A 67 -30.26 -22.89 5.69
N VAL A 68 -30.29 -23.51 4.51
CA VAL A 68 -31.54 -23.77 3.82
C VAL A 68 -31.82 -25.25 4.01
N GLU A 69 -32.49 -25.56 5.12
CA GLU A 69 -33.16 -26.84 5.29
C GLU A 69 -34.55 -26.69 4.64
N GLU A 70 -34.92 -27.72 3.87
CA GLU A 70 -36.25 -28.03 3.34
C GLU A 70 -36.75 -27.24 2.11
N SER A 71 -36.62 -27.88 0.93
CA SER A 71 -37.54 -27.68 -0.19
C SER A 71 -38.18 -29.03 -0.53
N TYR A 72 -39.42 -29.16 -0.07
CA TYR A 72 -40.56 -29.95 -0.54
C TYR A 72 -40.29 -31.08 -1.56
N ASP A 73 -40.64 -32.29 -1.12
CA ASP A 73 -41.35 -33.32 -1.88
C ASP A 73 -40.97 -33.46 -3.36
N ASN A 74 -40.11 -34.46 -3.62
CA ASN A 74 -40.07 -35.13 -4.90
C ASN A 74 -41.37 -35.92 -5.10
N LEU A 75 -42.44 -35.21 -5.44
CA LEU A 75 -43.66 -35.76 -5.97
C LEU A 75 -43.50 -35.96 -7.48
N THR A 76 -43.91 -37.16 -7.92
CA THR A 76 -44.12 -37.63 -9.31
C THR A 76 -42.88 -38.36 -9.87
N ILE A 77 -42.91 -39.68 -10.15
CA ILE A 77 -43.99 -40.54 -10.68
C ILE A 77 -44.02 -41.88 -9.94
#